data_AF-A0A165EYM6-F1
#
_entry.id   AF-A0A165EYM6-F1
#
_cell.length_a   1.000
_cell.length_b   1.000
_cell.length_c   1.000
_cell.angle_alpha   90.00
_cell.angle_beta   90.00
_cell.angle_gamma   90.00
#
_symmetry.space_group_name_H-M   'P 1'
#
loop_
_entity.id
_entity.type
_entity.pdbx_description
1 polymer ?
#
loop_
_entity_poly.entity_id
_entity_poly.type
_entity_poly.pdbx_seq_one_letter_code
_entity_poly.pdbx_strand_id
1 'polypeptide(L)'
;MPALTSLVFDPHPYLMGKMNVDVSRSLLEATLPLPDVRSLYTSSQCYALAGVFPRVARLSLDISRLEEEEDALRWSTASRNVTNLALNSPVIWGPVVQTLVSGMVHIEELTFTEHISLENDLALFSSLEAVTSLNLPRLYELYLGYPPPYGDADADLEAHLTQDERERKQQKLQQLADDARMKAKDIARRIFPCIRILRIKGDCVCEFTV
;
A
#
# COMPACT_ATOMS: atom_id res chain seq x y z
N MET A 1 -28.73 -14.39 -7.22
CA MET A 1 -27.45 -14.88 -6.70
C MET A 1 -26.65 -13.67 -6.22
N PRO A 2 -26.03 -13.69 -5.03
CA PRO A 2 -25.12 -12.62 -4.64
C PRO A 2 -23.95 -12.58 -5.64
N ALA A 3 -23.75 -11.44 -6.28
CA ALA A 3 -22.63 -11.25 -7.20
C ALA A 3 -21.34 -11.24 -6.38
N LEU A 4 -20.38 -12.10 -6.74
CA LEU A 4 -19.05 -12.06 -6.16
C LEU A 4 -18.35 -10.77 -6.61
N THR A 5 -18.38 -9.73 -5.79
CA THR A 5 -17.81 -8.41 -6.11
C THR A 5 -16.38 -8.23 -5.60
N SER A 6 -15.92 -9.12 -4.72
CA SER A 6 -14.57 -9.11 -4.15
C SER A 6 -13.98 -10.52 -4.25
N LEU A 7 -12.75 -10.60 -4.76
CA LEU A 7 -11.99 -11.83 -4.90
C LEU A 7 -10.67 -11.69 -4.14
N VAL A 8 -10.40 -12.67 -3.28
CA VAL A 8 -9.09 -12.86 -2.64
C VAL A 8 -8.49 -14.11 -3.25
N PHE A 9 -7.35 -13.95 -3.93
CA PHE A 9 -6.63 -15.05 -4.55
C PHE A 9 -5.17 -14.98 -4.12
N ASP A 10 -4.84 -15.72 -3.07
CA ASP A 10 -3.49 -15.77 -2.51
C ASP A 10 -3.00 -17.22 -2.42
N PRO A 11 -2.73 -17.85 -3.58
CA PRO A 11 -2.25 -19.22 -3.61
C PRO A 11 -0.85 -19.33 -3.01
N HIS A 12 -0.58 -20.49 -2.41
CA HIS A 12 0.72 -20.78 -1.82
C HIS A 12 1.85 -20.62 -2.87
N PRO A 13 2.99 -19.99 -2.54
CA PRO A 13 4.14 -19.78 -3.43
C PRO A 13 4.52 -20.96 -4.33
N TYR A 14 4.58 -22.17 -3.76
CA TYR A 14 4.94 -23.39 -4.51
C TYR A 14 3.91 -23.83 -5.56
N LEU A 15 2.68 -23.32 -5.51
CA LEU A 15 1.62 -23.60 -6.48
C LEU A 15 1.54 -22.54 -7.59
N MET A 16 2.22 -21.41 -7.42
CA MET A 16 2.06 -20.22 -8.27
C MET A 16 2.35 -20.45 -9.74
N GLY A 17 3.45 -21.13 -10.07
CA GLY A 17 3.81 -21.38 -11.47
C GLY A 17 2.75 -22.19 -12.22
N LYS A 18 2.16 -23.20 -11.56
CA LYS A 18 1.08 -24.01 -12.14
C LYS A 18 -0.25 -23.25 -12.14
N MET A 19 -0.59 -22.61 -11.03
CA MET A 19 -1.86 -21.89 -10.91
C MET A 19 -1.96 -20.70 -11.87
N ASN A 20 -0.90 -19.93 -12.07
CA ASN A 20 -0.94 -18.79 -12.97
C ASN A 20 -1.21 -19.21 -14.43
N VAL A 21 -0.70 -20.37 -14.86
CA VAL A 21 -0.95 -20.88 -16.21
C VAL A 21 -2.32 -21.57 -16.30
N ASP A 22 -2.61 -22.48 -15.38
CA ASP A 22 -3.78 -23.36 -15.49
C ASP A 22 -5.08 -22.66 -15.09
N VAL A 23 -5.07 -21.86 -14.01
CA VAL A 23 -6.27 -21.14 -13.55
C VAL A 23 -6.63 -20.05 -14.53
N SER A 24 -5.66 -19.26 -14.98
CA SER A 24 -5.92 -18.17 -15.91
C SER A 24 -6.42 -18.68 -17.25
N ARG A 25 -5.83 -19.75 -17.79
CA ARG A 25 -6.33 -20.42 -18.99
C ARG A 25 -7.76 -20.91 -18.80
N SER A 26 -8.02 -21.64 -17.70
CA SER A 26 -9.35 -22.18 -17.42
C SER A 26 -10.42 -21.09 -17.25
N LEU A 27 -10.06 -19.94 -16.68
CA LEU A 27 -10.97 -18.80 -16.53
C LEU A 27 -11.22 -18.09 -17.86
N LEU A 28 -10.21 -17.96 -18.72
CA LEU A 28 -10.36 -17.38 -20.06
C LEU A 28 -11.16 -18.28 -21.02
N GLU A 29 -11.01 -19.60 -20.88
CA GLU A 29 -11.73 -20.60 -21.66
C GLU A 29 -13.12 -20.93 -21.09
N ALA A 30 -13.48 -20.36 -19.92
CA ALA A 30 -14.76 -20.61 -19.30
C ALA A 30 -15.91 -20.14 -20.19
N THR A 31 -16.82 -21.06 -20.51
CA THR A 31 -18.03 -20.77 -21.28
C THR A 31 -19.12 -20.08 -20.44
N LEU A 32 -18.97 -20.09 -19.12
CA LEU A 32 -19.87 -19.45 -18.17
C LEU A 32 -19.45 -17.98 -17.94
N PRO A 33 -20.41 -17.05 -17.80
CA PRO A 33 -20.10 -15.68 -17.49
C PRO A 33 -19.43 -15.59 -16.12
N LEU A 34 -18.22 -15.03 -16.11
CA LEU A 34 -17.49 -14.76 -14.88
C LEU A 34 -18.18 -13.66 -14.07
N PRO A 35 -18.05 -13.68 -12.73
CA PRO A 35 -18.61 -12.65 -11.86
C PRO A 35 -17.99 -11.28 -12.11
N ASP A 36 -18.77 -10.22 -11.84
CA ASP A 36 -18.33 -8.82 -11.93
C ASP A 36 -17.51 -8.42 -10.70
N VAL A 37 -16.26 -8.90 -10.67
CA VAL A 37 -15.30 -8.61 -9.60
C VAL A 37 -14.84 -7.15 -9.70
N ARG A 38 -15.07 -6.38 -8.65
CA ARG A 38 -14.66 -4.97 -8.53
C ARG A 38 -13.48 -4.75 -7.62
N SER A 39 -13.19 -5.72 -6.75
CA SER A 39 -12.07 -5.70 -5.82
C SER A 39 -11.28 -6.99 -5.91
N LEU A 40 -9.98 -6.89 -6.12
CA LEU A 40 -9.06 -8.02 -6.24
C LEU A 40 -7.94 -7.87 -5.21
N TYR A 41 -7.71 -8.89 -4.40
CA TYR A 41 -6.50 -9.07 -3.61
C TYR A 41 -5.73 -10.25 -4.17
N THR A 42 -4.45 -10.07 -4.49
CA THR A 42 -3.60 -11.14 -5.03
C THR A 42 -2.11 -10.83 -4.90
N SER A 43 -1.26 -11.82 -5.16
CA SER A 43 0.18 -11.63 -5.38
C SER A 43 0.48 -11.01 -6.75
N SER A 44 1.57 -10.26 -6.86
CA SER A 44 2.13 -9.69 -8.09
C SER A 44 2.41 -10.73 -9.18
N GLN A 45 2.61 -11.98 -8.82
CA GLN A 45 2.82 -13.06 -9.77
C GLN A 45 1.53 -13.55 -10.44
N CYS A 46 0.33 -13.08 -10.04
CA CYS A 46 -0.97 -13.45 -10.64
C CYS A 46 -1.52 -12.40 -11.62
N TYR A 47 -0.65 -11.79 -12.44
CA TYR A 47 -1.03 -10.71 -13.37
C TYR A 47 -2.17 -11.09 -14.33
N ALA A 48 -2.31 -12.37 -14.67
CA ALA A 48 -3.34 -12.83 -15.61
C ALA A 48 -4.77 -12.61 -15.08
N LEU A 49 -4.96 -12.50 -13.76
CA LEU A 49 -6.26 -12.15 -13.16
C LEU A 49 -6.74 -10.75 -13.55
N ALA A 50 -5.84 -9.82 -13.84
CA ALA A 50 -6.21 -8.49 -14.32
C ALA A 50 -6.91 -8.55 -15.68
N GLY A 51 -6.49 -9.46 -16.56
CA GLY A 51 -7.14 -9.70 -17.85
C GLY A 51 -8.47 -10.44 -17.72
N VAL A 52 -8.58 -11.34 -16.74
CA VAL A 52 -9.81 -12.10 -16.46
C VAL A 52 -10.91 -11.22 -15.87
N PHE A 53 -10.55 -10.25 -15.03
CA PHE A 53 -11.49 -9.36 -14.33
C PHE A 53 -11.28 -7.89 -14.72
N PRO A 54 -11.68 -7.47 -15.94
CA PRO A 54 -11.39 -6.14 -16.45
C PRO A 54 -12.10 -5.00 -15.72
N ARG A 55 -13.08 -5.29 -14.85
CA ARG A 55 -13.86 -4.29 -14.09
C ARG A 55 -13.32 -4.03 -12.68
N VAL A 56 -12.17 -4.60 -12.34
CA VAL A 56 -11.51 -4.34 -11.06
C VAL A 56 -11.15 -2.85 -10.96
N ALA A 57 -11.71 -2.19 -9.95
CA ALA A 57 -11.43 -0.80 -9.60
C ALA A 57 -10.56 -0.67 -8.34
N ARG A 58 -10.58 -1.70 -7.49
CA ARG A 58 -9.80 -1.76 -6.24
C ARG A 58 -8.85 -2.94 -6.29
N LEU A 59 -7.56 -2.67 -6.34
CA LEU A 59 -6.52 -3.67 -6.45
C LEU A 59 -5.63 -3.64 -5.21
N SER A 60 -5.45 -4.79 -4.58
CA SER A 60 -4.48 -5.01 -3.52
C SER A 60 -3.46 -6.03 -3.99
N LEU A 61 -2.20 -5.61 -4.11
CA LEU A 61 -1.10 -6.45 -4.56
C LEU A 61 -0.10 -6.69 -3.45
N ASP A 62 0.18 -7.96 -3.17
CA ASP A 62 1.43 -8.33 -2.53
C ASP A 62 2.55 -8.30 -3.57
N ILE A 63 3.45 -7.34 -3.42
CA ILE A 63 4.59 -7.10 -4.31
C ILE A 63 5.91 -7.65 -3.76
N SER A 64 5.89 -8.43 -2.67
CA SER A 64 7.09 -9.04 -2.07
C SER A 64 7.95 -9.84 -3.04
N ARG A 65 7.35 -10.29 -4.16
CA ARG A 65 7.96 -11.09 -5.22
C ARG A 65 7.95 -10.41 -6.58
N LEU A 66 7.68 -9.10 -6.62
CA LEU A 66 7.78 -8.32 -7.84
C LEU A 66 9.25 -8.01 -8.11
N GLU A 67 9.95 -8.96 -8.73
CA GLU A 67 11.39 -8.83 -9.04
C GLU A 67 11.63 -8.39 -10.50
N GLU A 68 10.71 -8.77 -11.40
CA GLU A 68 10.87 -8.58 -12.84
C GLU A 68 10.09 -7.36 -13.35
N GLU A 69 10.75 -6.50 -14.13
CA GLU A 69 10.10 -5.35 -14.79
C GLU A 69 8.98 -5.78 -15.76
N GLU A 70 9.10 -6.96 -16.36
CA GLU A 70 8.08 -7.48 -17.26
C GLU A 70 6.74 -7.72 -16.55
N ASP A 71 6.77 -8.29 -15.34
CA ASP A 71 5.58 -8.51 -14.53
C ASP A 71 4.98 -7.19 -14.05
N ALA A 72 5.81 -6.21 -13.70
CA ALA A 72 5.36 -4.88 -13.36
C ALA A 72 4.65 -4.20 -14.55
N LEU A 73 5.21 -4.33 -15.76
CA LEU A 73 4.64 -3.79 -16.99
C LEU A 73 3.30 -4.46 -17.36
N ARG A 74 3.17 -5.76 -17.13
CA ARG A 74 1.91 -6.50 -17.35
C ARG A 74 0.79 -5.97 -16.46
N TRP A 75 1.06 -5.77 -15.16
CA TRP A 75 0.09 -5.16 -14.25
C TRP A 75 -0.25 -3.72 -14.63
N SER A 76 0.78 -2.91 -14.89
CA SER A 76 0.67 -1.52 -15.33
C SER A 76 -0.28 -1.39 -16.53
N THR A 77 -0.15 -2.29 -17.50
CA THR A 77 -0.96 -2.26 -18.74
C THR A 77 -2.38 -2.77 -18.52
N ALA A 78 -2.56 -3.79 -17.69
CA ALA A 78 -3.85 -4.46 -17.48
C ALA A 78 -4.78 -3.72 -16.51
N SER A 79 -4.24 -2.85 -15.64
CA SER A 79 -4.98 -2.25 -14.52
C SER A 79 -5.56 -0.87 -14.82
N ARG A 80 -5.98 -0.61 -16.06
CA ARG A 80 -6.44 0.74 -16.50
C ARG A 80 -7.70 1.25 -15.81
N ASN A 81 -8.48 0.37 -15.18
CA ASN A 81 -9.70 0.74 -14.46
C ASN A 81 -9.48 0.86 -12.95
N VAL A 82 -8.27 0.58 -12.45
CA VAL A 82 -7.96 0.60 -11.03
C VAL A 82 -7.81 2.03 -10.54
N THR A 83 -8.72 2.49 -9.70
CA THR A 83 -8.67 3.82 -9.05
C THR A 83 -8.09 3.76 -7.64
N ASN A 84 -8.13 2.59 -7.00
CA ASN A 84 -7.62 2.41 -5.64
C ASN A 84 -6.59 1.28 -5.64
N LEU A 85 -5.35 1.60 -5.29
CA LEU A 85 -4.23 0.68 -5.22
C LEU A 85 -3.76 0.52 -3.78
N ALA A 86 -3.76 -0.71 -3.29
CA ALA A 86 -3.09 -1.12 -2.06
C ALA A 86 -1.87 -1.95 -2.42
N LEU A 87 -0.71 -1.60 -1.89
CA LEU A 87 0.53 -2.34 -2.09
C LEU A 87 1.02 -2.86 -0.75
N ASN A 88 1.27 -4.18 -0.72
CA ASN A 88 1.83 -4.86 0.42
C ASN A 88 3.26 -5.34 0.12
N SER A 89 4.20 -4.98 0.98
CA SER A 89 5.59 -5.42 0.89
C SER A 89 6.24 -5.43 2.26
N PRO A 90 6.76 -6.58 2.73
CA PRO A 90 7.58 -6.65 3.94
C PRO A 90 9.04 -6.19 3.69
N VAL A 91 9.39 -5.95 2.42
CA VAL A 91 10.74 -5.62 1.96
C VAL A 91 10.81 -4.23 1.35
N ILE A 92 12.03 -3.70 1.27
CA ILE A 92 12.34 -2.38 0.71
C ILE A 92 11.80 -2.27 -0.72
N TRP A 93 11.20 -1.11 -1.02
CA TRP A 93 10.62 -0.79 -2.30
C TRP A 93 11.73 -0.61 -3.35
N GLY A 94 11.62 -1.35 -4.47
CA GLY A 94 12.60 -1.32 -5.55
C GLY A 94 12.17 -0.43 -6.73
N PRO A 95 13.10 -0.09 -7.64
CA PRO A 95 12.79 0.69 -8.86
C PRO A 95 11.73 0.04 -9.76
N VAL A 96 11.61 -1.29 -9.71
CA VAL A 96 10.58 -2.08 -10.43
C VAL A 96 9.15 -1.59 -10.15
N VAL A 97 8.91 -0.99 -8.98
CA VAL A 97 7.62 -0.40 -8.62
C VAL A 97 7.30 0.82 -9.48
N GLN A 98 8.29 1.59 -9.92
CA GLN A 98 8.08 2.71 -10.84
C GLN A 98 7.48 2.21 -12.16
N THR A 99 7.97 1.09 -12.67
CA THR A 99 7.42 0.43 -13.86
C THR A 99 5.97 0.01 -13.64
N LEU A 100 5.64 -0.54 -12.47
CA LEU A 100 4.27 -0.91 -12.09
C LEU A 100 3.33 0.30 -12.14
N VAL A 101 3.75 1.43 -11.55
CA VAL A 101 2.86 2.60 -11.41
C VAL A 101 2.87 3.53 -12.62
N SER A 102 3.84 3.40 -13.52
CA SER A 102 3.97 4.22 -14.74
C SER A 102 2.72 4.24 -15.63
N GLY A 103 1.96 3.14 -15.68
CA GLY A 103 0.72 3.03 -16.47
C GLY A 103 -0.55 3.18 -15.65
N MET A 104 -0.44 3.48 -14.36
CA MET A 104 -1.57 3.63 -13.43
C MET A 104 -1.75 5.08 -12.96
N VAL A 105 -1.41 6.05 -13.80
CA VAL A 105 -1.43 7.50 -13.48
C VAL A 105 -2.80 8.04 -13.05
N HIS A 106 -3.86 7.28 -13.28
CA HIS A 106 -5.25 7.58 -12.89
C HIS A 106 -5.63 7.11 -11.47
N ILE A 107 -4.69 6.53 -10.70
CA ILE A 107 -4.95 6.13 -9.31
C ILE A 107 -5.30 7.37 -8.46
N GLU A 108 -6.42 7.30 -7.76
CA GLU A 108 -6.91 8.35 -6.87
C GLU A 108 -6.64 8.05 -5.39
N GLU A 109 -6.61 6.76 -5.03
CA GLU A 109 -6.33 6.30 -3.67
C GLU A 109 -5.16 5.32 -3.63
N LEU A 110 -4.12 5.66 -2.88
CA LEU A 110 -2.93 4.83 -2.67
C LEU A 110 -2.84 4.39 -1.21
N THR A 111 -2.60 3.11 -0.97
CA THR A 111 -2.53 2.52 0.36
C THR A 111 -1.28 1.68 0.53
N PHE A 112 -0.57 1.91 1.63
CA PHE A 112 0.57 1.12 2.07
C PHE A 112 0.22 0.38 3.35
N THR A 113 0.36 -0.95 3.35
CA THR A 113 -0.08 -1.79 4.48
C THR A 113 1.01 -2.14 5.47
N GLU A 114 2.27 -2.00 5.06
CA GLU A 114 3.46 -2.39 5.83
C GLU A 114 4.52 -1.28 5.80
N HIS A 115 5.71 -1.55 6.33
CA HIS A 115 6.78 -0.58 6.54
C HIS A 115 7.12 0.23 5.28
N ILE A 116 7.29 1.54 5.47
CA ILE A 116 7.64 2.46 4.39
C ILE A 116 8.63 3.52 4.85
N SER A 117 9.73 3.68 4.10
CA SER A 117 10.60 4.84 4.12
C SER A 117 9.92 5.98 3.39
N LEU A 118 9.30 6.87 4.15
CA LEU A 118 8.32 7.78 3.58
C LEU A 118 8.91 8.70 2.50
N GLU A 119 10.14 9.17 2.67
CA GLU A 119 10.76 10.07 1.69
C GLU A 119 11.29 9.32 0.45
N ASN A 120 11.93 8.17 0.66
CA ASN A 120 12.55 7.42 -0.44
C ASN A 120 11.52 6.63 -1.25
N ASP A 121 10.62 5.93 -0.55
CA ASP A 121 9.71 4.99 -1.18
C ASP A 121 8.55 5.73 -1.85
N LEU A 122 7.99 6.77 -1.22
CA LEU A 122 6.94 7.57 -1.88
C LEU A 122 7.45 8.27 -3.14
N ALA A 123 8.74 8.61 -3.24
CA ALA A 123 9.29 9.23 -4.44
C ALA A 123 9.16 8.32 -5.68
N LEU A 124 9.12 6.99 -5.49
CA LEU A 124 8.87 6.02 -6.55
C LEU A 124 7.45 6.15 -7.14
N PHE A 125 6.53 6.77 -6.41
CA PHE A 125 5.13 6.97 -6.79
C PHE A 125 4.83 8.38 -7.28
N SER A 126 5.84 9.23 -7.46
CA SER A 126 5.68 10.63 -7.89
C SER A 126 4.95 10.81 -9.23
N SER A 127 4.90 9.79 -10.09
CA SER A 127 4.13 9.81 -11.34
C SER A 127 2.61 9.70 -11.14
N LEU A 128 2.14 9.34 -9.95
CA LEU A 128 0.72 9.20 -9.62
C LEU A 128 0.11 10.55 -9.24
N GLU A 129 0.06 11.47 -10.19
CA GLU A 129 -0.39 12.86 -9.98
C GLU A 129 -1.87 12.96 -9.57
N ALA A 130 -2.69 11.96 -9.91
CA ALA A 130 -4.12 11.92 -9.58
C ALA A 130 -4.42 11.52 -8.12
N VAL A 131 -3.42 11.15 -7.33
CA VAL A 131 -3.62 10.70 -5.94
C VAL A 131 -4.21 11.83 -5.10
N THR A 132 -5.42 11.61 -4.61
CA THR A 132 -6.14 12.52 -3.71
C THR A 132 -6.21 11.96 -2.28
N SER A 133 -6.08 10.65 -2.11
CA SER A 133 -6.12 9.97 -0.81
C SER A 133 -4.90 9.06 -0.64
N LEU A 134 -4.13 9.28 0.42
CA LEU A 134 -3.00 8.43 0.81
C LEU A 134 -3.29 7.78 2.16
N ASN A 135 -3.25 6.46 2.22
CA ASN A 135 -3.35 5.70 3.46
C ASN A 135 -1.99 5.10 3.80
N LEU A 136 -1.42 5.54 4.90
CA LEU A 136 -0.14 5.08 5.43
C LEU A 136 -0.33 4.04 6.55
N PRO A 137 0.67 3.19 6.79
CA PRO A 137 0.71 2.30 7.94
C PRO A 137 0.81 3.10 9.26
N ARG A 138 0.93 2.40 10.40
CA ARG A 138 0.98 3.07 11.72
C ARG A 138 2.25 3.91 11.84
N LEU A 139 2.24 4.95 12.70
CA LEU A 139 3.40 5.84 12.88
C LEU A 139 4.72 5.11 13.16
N TYR A 140 4.71 4.03 13.95
CA TYR A 140 5.91 3.26 14.26
C TYR A 140 6.40 2.40 13.08
N GLU A 141 5.58 2.22 12.05
CA GLU A 141 5.90 1.50 10.82
C GLU A 141 6.48 2.46 9.75
N LEU A 142 6.45 3.77 10.01
CA LEU A 142 7.00 4.81 9.13
C LEU A 142 8.48 5.07 9.46
N TYR A 143 9.35 4.90 8.46
CA TYR A 143 10.73 5.31 8.56
C TYR A 143 10.90 6.76 8.07
N LEU A 144 11.08 7.67 9.03
CA LEU A 144 11.23 9.11 8.79
C LEU A 144 12.69 9.59 8.91
N GLY A 145 13.65 8.65 8.97
CA GLY A 145 15.08 8.93 9.19
C GLY A 145 15.47 9.13 10.65
N TYR A 146 14.57 8.83 11.60
CA TYR A 146 14.81 8.82 13.04
C TYR A 146 13.99 7.70 13.70
N PRO A 147 14.33 7.27 14.94
CA PRO A 147 13.64 6.18 15.62
C PRO A 147 12.14 6.46 15.81
N PRO A 148 11.27 5.46 15.65
CA PRO A 148 9.82 5.65 15.75
C PRO A 148 9.40 6.13 17.15
N PRO A 149 8.34 6.95 17.25
CA PRO A 149 7.88 7.53 18.52
C PRO A 149 7.32 6.50 19.50
N TYR A 150 7.03 5.26 19.07
CA TYR A 150 6.47 4.20 19.91
C TYR A 150 7.31 2.92 19.89
N GLY A 151 8.61 3.00 19.63
CA GLY A 151 9.48 1.83 19.73
C GLY A 151 9.40 1.22 21.13
N ASP A 152 9.41 -0.11 21.20
CA ASP A 152 9.39 -0.92 22.44
C ASP A 152 10.51 -0.48 23.39
N ALA A 153 10.26 0.56 24.17
CA ALA A 153 11.10 0.95 25.28
C ALA A 153 10.69 0.08 26.45
N ASP A 154 11.34 -1.08 26.56
CA ASP A 154 11.38 -2.01 27.70
C ASP A 154 10.38 -1.67 28.81
N ALA A 155 9.25 -2.39 28.85
CA ALA A 155 8.24 -2.28 29.91
C ALA A 155 8.85 -2.41 31.31
N ASP A 156 9.98 -3.13 31.43
CA ASP A 156 10.74 -3.30 32.67
C ASP A 156 11.46 -2.02 33.14
N LEU A 157 11.81 -1.11 32.22
CA LEU A 157 12.40 0.19 32.55
C LEU A 157 11.33 1.20 33.03
N GLU A 158 10.07 1.04 32.63
CA GLU A 158 8.97 1.93 33.01
C GLU A 158 8.46 1.71 34.44
N ALA A 159 8.69 0.52 34.99
CA ALA A 159 8.29 0.15 36.35
C ALA A 159 9.02 0.99 37.42
N HIS A 160 10.23 1.47 37.13
CA HIS A 160 11.07 2.23 38.06
C HIS A 160 11.00 3.75 37.89
N LEU A 161 10.25 4.24 36.90
CA LEU A 161 10.08 5.68 36.68
C LEU A 161 9.16 6.29 37.74
N THR A 162 9.56 7.44 38.27
CA THR A 162 8.68 8.32 39.05
C THR A 162 7.55 8.86 38.17
N GLN A 163 6.46 9.34 38.79
CA GLN A 163 5.33 9.88 38.03
C GLN A 163 5.73 11.06 37.14
N ASP A 164 6.56 11.98 37.64
CA ASP A 164 7.09 13.11 36.87
C ASP A 164 7.91 12.65 35.64
N GLU A 165 8.67 11.58 35.76
CA GLU A 165 9.46 11.02 34.66
C GLU A 165 8.57 10.37 33.60
N ARG A 166 7.49 9.70 34.01
CA ARG A 166 6.47 9.15 33.09
C ARG A 166 5.76 10.26 32.33
N GLU A 167 5.35 11.31 33.00
CA GLU A 167 4.68 12.47 32.38
C GLU A 167 5.62 13.16 31.37
N ARG A 168 6.89 13.38 31.73
CA ARG A 168 7.90 13.93 30.80
C ARG A 168 8.16 13.02 29.60
N LYS A 169 8.24 11.71 29.81
CA LYS A 169 8.39 10.72 28.72
C LYS A 169 7.19 10.80 27.79
N GLN A 170 5.97 10.77 28.33
CA GLN A 170 4.74 10.86 27.54
C GLN A 170 4.65 12.15 26.72
N GLN A 171 4.99 13.30 27.32
CA GLN A 171 5.05 14.57 26.60
C GLN A 171 6.05 14.53 25.44
N LYS A 172 7.24 13.95 25.66
CA LYS A 172 8.25 13.79 24.62
C LYS A 172 7.78 12.86 23.49
N LEU A 173 7.12 11.74 23.81
CA LEU A 173 6.57 10.83 22.79
C LEU A 173 5.47 11.51 21.99
N GLN A 174 4.62 12.31 22.64
CA GLN A 174 3.59 13.09 21.97
C GLN A 174 4.20 14.11 21.00
N GLN A 175 5.23 14.85 21.43
CA GLN A 175 5.95 15.79 20.56
C GLN A 175 6.56 15.09 19.34
N LEU A 176 7.22 13.94 19.55
CA LEU A 176 7.78 13.14 18.45
C LEU A 176 6.69 12.64 17.49
N ALA A 177 5.53 12.25 18.00
CA ALA A 177 4.39 11.85 17.17
C ALA A 177 3.84 13.03 16.35
N ASP A 178 3.71 14.22 16.94
CA ASP A 178 3.27 15.42 16.24
C ASP A 178 4.27 15.84 15.15
N ASP A 179 5.57 15.80 15.44
CA ASP A 179 6.63 16.05 14.46
C ASP A 179 6.60 15.02 13.32
N ALA A 180 6.35 13.74 13.65
CA ALA A 180 6.20 12.67 12.66
C ALA A 180 4.99 12.89 11.74
N ARG A 181 3.85 13.30 12.29
CA ARG A 181 2.64 13.63 11.51
C ARG A 181 2.89 14.82 10.60
N MET A 182 3.50 15.90 11.10
CA MET A 182 3.81 17.08 10.30
C MET A 182 4.77 16.73 9.16
N LYS A 183 5.85 16.00 9.46
CA LYS A 183 6.80 15.56 8.44
C LYS A 183 6.14 14.65 7.40
N ALA A 184 5.27 13.73 7.83
CA ALA A 184 4.55 12.87 6.91
C ALA A 184 3.60 13.65 6.00
N LYS A 185 2.90 14.64 6.56
CA LYS A 185 2.04 15.56 5.82
C LYS A 185 2.82 16.37 4.78
N ASP A 186 3.97 16.91 5.16
CA ASP A 186 4.81 17.72 4.28
C ASP A 186 5.38 16.89 3.12
N ILE A 187 5.89 15.70 3.41
CA ILE A 187 6.40 14.78 2.38
C ILE A 187 5.27 14.37 1.42
N ALA A 188 4.10 13.98 1.95
CA ALA A 188 2.98 13.56 1.13
C ALA A 188 2.52 14.69 0.19
N ARG A 189 2.44 15.94 0.68
CA ARG A 189 2.08 17.11 -0.14
C ARG A 189 3.13 17.44 -1.20
N ARG A 190 4.40 17.27 -0.87
CA ARG A 190 5.51 17.52 -1.81
C ARG A 190 5.50 16.53 -2.96
N ILE A 191 5.14 15.27 -2.70
CA ILE A 191 5.16 14.18 -3.69
C ILE A 191 3.85 14.13 -4.49
N PHE A 192 2.71 14.31 -3.83
CA PHE A 192 1.39 14.23 -4.45
C PHE A 192 0.74 15.62 -4.42
N PRO A 193 0.82 16.41 -5.50
CA PRO A 193 0.34 17.79 -5.50
C PRO A 193 -1.17 17.92 -5.32
N CYS A 194 -1.93 16.88 -5.71
CA CYS A 194 -3.39 16.85 -5.63
C CYS A 194 -3.92 16.18 -4.35
N ILE A 195 -3.06 15.84 -3.39
CA ILE A 195 -3.47 15.17 -2.17
C ILE A 195 -4.44 16.03 -1.34
N ARG A 196 -5.53 15.40 -0.89
CA ARG A 196 -6.59 16.01 -0.08
C ARG A 196 -6.73 15.35 1.27
N ILE A 197 -6.43 14.05 1.34
CA ILE A 197 -6.60 13.24 2.55
C ILE A 197 -5.32 12.42 2.76
N LEU A 198 -4.75 12.54 3.95
CA LEU A 198 -3.71 11.64 4.45
C LEU A 198 -4.28 10.91 5.67
N ARG A 199 -4.29 9.57 5.63
CA ARG A 199 -4.69 8.74 6.77
C ARG A 199 -3.48 7.99 7.28
N ILE A 200 -3.26 8.02 8.60
CA ILE A 200 -2.25 7.21 9.27
C ILE A 200 -2.98 6.19 10.13
N LYS A 201 -2.76 4.90 9.85
CA LYS A 201 -3.53 3.81 10.47
C LYS A 201 -3.45 3.88 11.99
N GLY A 202 -4.61 3.87 12.65
CA GLY A 202 -4.72 3.88 14.11
C GLY A 202 -4.28 5.17 14.79
N ASP A 203 -4.10 6.26 14.04
CA ASP A 203 -3.59 7.53 14.55
C ASP A 203 -4.48 8.72 14.18
N CYS A 204 -4.37 9.24 12.95
CA CYS A 204 -5.10 10.44 12.54
C CYS A 204 -5.54 10.43 11.07
N VAL A 205 -6.48 11.32 10.76
CA VAL A 205 -6.86 11.71 9.40
C VAL A 205 -6.57 13.19 9.25
N CYS A 206 -5.67 13.52 8.32
CA CYS A 206 -5.24 14.87 8.01
C CYS A 206 -5.90 15.30 6.69
N GLU A 207 -6.69 16.35 6.74
CA GLU A 207 -7.23 17.00 5.54
C GLU A 207 -6.30 18.13 5.09
N PHE A 208 -6.08 18.23 3.78
CA PHE A 208 -5.38 19.34 3.17
C PHE A 208 -6.42 20.34 2.67
N THR A 209 -6.45 21.52 3.30
CA THR A 209 -7.19 22.65 2.75
C THR A 209 -6.49 23.14 1.48
N VAL A 210 -7.25 23.18 0.39
CA VAL A 210 -6.85 23.69 -0.93
C VAL A 210 -6.53 25.17 -0.86
#